data_AF-A0A1Z5L192-F1
#
_entry.id   AF-A0A1Z5L192-F1
#
_cell.length_a   1.000
_cell.length_b   1.000
_cell.length_c   1.000
_cell.angle_alpha   90.00
_cell.angle_beta   90.00
_cell.angle_gamma   90.00
#
_symmetry.space_group_name_H-M   'P 1'
#
loop_
_entity.id
_entity.type
_entity.pdbx_description
1 polymer ?
#
loop_
_entity_poly.entity_id
_entity_poly.type
_entity_poly.pdbx_seq_one_letter_code
_entity_poly.pdbx_strand_id
1 'polypeptide(L)'
;MDRLFKLPSTTFIGGEENVLPLREILRRLENIYCNTIGVEYMFINDLDQCNWIREKFESPGIKKLSKDRKRLLLSRLVRSTKFEEFLAKKWVSEKRFGLEGCEVLIPCMKTIIDRSSEAGIESIVIGMPHRGRLN
;
A
#
# COMPACT_ATOMS: atom_id res chain seq x y z
N MET A 1 8.79 -30.90 4.98
CA MET A 1 8.31 -29.63 4.37
C MET A 1 6.95 -29.80 3.70
N ASP A 2 6.60 -30.98 3.17
CA ASP A 2 5.34 -31.22 2.44
C ASP A 2 4.20 -31.84 3.27
N ARG A 3 4.37 -31.95 4.60
CA ARG A 3 3.28 -32.40 5.48
C ARG A 3 2.15 -31.38 5.46
N LEU A 4 0.93 -31.88 5.31
CA LEU A 4 -0.29 -31.08 5.27
C LEU A 4 -0.76 -30.69 6.68
N PHE A 5 -1.19 -29.44 6.84
CA PHE A 5 -1.73 -28.88 8.07
C PHE A 5 -3.08 -28.24 7.78
N LYS A 6 -4.06 -28.51 8.65
CA LYS A 6 -5.34 -27.81 8.64
C LYS A 6 -5.15 -26.39 9.14
N LEU A 7 -5.63 -25.42 8.38
CA LEU A 7 -5.54 -24.02 8.76
C LEU A 7 -6.56 -23.70 9.88
N PRO A 8 -6.21 -22.84 10.85
CA PRO A 8 -7.18 -22.35 11.83
C PRO A 8 -8.22 -21.45 11.16
N SER A 9 -9.42 -21.35 11.74
CA SER A 9 -10.48 -20.46 11.23
C SER A 9 -10.15 -18.97 11.34
N THR A 10 -9.04 -18.63 12.01
CA THR A 10 -8.61 -17.25 12.24
C THR A 10 -7.66 -16.72 11.18
N THR A 11 -7.20 -17.53 10.22
CA THR A 11 -6.30 -17.10 9.13
C THR A 11 -7.00 -17.11 7.78
N PHE A 12 -6.62 -16.19 6.91
CA PHE A 12 -7.14 -16.07 5.54
C PHE A 12 -6.09 -16.43 4.47
N ILE A 13 -4.91 -16.91 4.87
CA ILE A 13 -3.84 -17.30 3.93
C ILE A 13 -4.26 -18.41 2.97
N GLY A 14 -5.26 -19.21 3.35
CA GLY A 14 -5.77 -20.34 2.58
C GLY A 14 -6.60 -19.94 1.36
N GLY A 15 -7.25 -18.76 1.39
CA GLY A 15 -8.32 -18.45 0.45
C GLY A 15 -9.43 -19.50 0.54
N GLU A 16 -9.62 -20.28 -0.54
CA GLU A 16 -10.58 -21.39 -0.58
C GLU A 16 -10.02 -22.70 0.01
N GLU A 17 -8.70 -22.78 0.24
CA GLU A 17 -8.01 -23.97 0.73
C GLU A 17 -8.00 -24.00 2.26
N ASN A 18 -8.51 -25.08 2.88
CA ASN A 18 -8.50 -25.25 4.33
C ASN A 18 -7.31 -26.08 4.85
N VAL A 19 -6.49 -26.61 3.94
CA VAL A 19 -5.34 -27.46 4.24
C VAL A 19 -4.19 -27.09 3.31
N LEU A 20 -3.01 -26.83 3.86
CA LEU A 20 -1.81 -26.48 3.10
C LEU A 20 -0.57 -27.24 3.59
N PRO A 21 0.42 -27.52 2.72
CA PRO A 21 1.74 -27.97 3.15
C PRO A 21 2.44 -26.91 4.01
N LEU A 22 3.22 -27.32 5.02
CA LEU A 22 3.96 -26.38 5.88
C LEU A 22 4.83 -25.38 5.09
N ARG A 23 5.51 -25.86 4.03
CA ARG A 23 6.30 -24.98 3.14
C ARG A 23 5.46 -23.85 2.57
N GLU A 24 4.22 -24.14 2.19
CA GLU A 24 3.33 -23.15 1.59
C GLU A 24 2.79 -22.17 2.63
N ILE A 25 2.49 -22.65 3.83
CA ILE A 25 2.08 -21.80 4.97
C ILE A 25 3.17 -20.76 5.27
N LEU A 26 4.42 -21.21 5.45
CA LEU A 26 5.55 -20.32 5.72
C LEU A 26 5.76 -19.33 4.59
N ARG A 27 5.76 -19.81 3.34
CA ARG A 27 5.91 -18.96 2.15
C ARG A 27 4.82 -17.89 2.08
N ARG A 28 3.55 -18.21 2.36
CA ARG A 28 2.46 -17.23 2.33
C ARG A 28 2.64 -16.20 3.45
N LEU A 29 2.91 -16.64 4.68
CA LEU A 29 3.12 -15.75 5.83
C LEU A 29 4.31 -14.80 5.62
N GLU A 30 5.46 -15.30 5.15
CA GLU A 30 6.64 -14.48 4.84
C GLU A 30 6.33 -13.43 3.75
N ASN A 31 5.57 -13.81 2.72
CA ASN A 31 5.19 -12.87 1.65
C ASN A 31 4.23 -11.77 2.11
N ILE A 32 3.45 -12.04 3.16
CA ILE A 32 2.49 -11.08 3.73
C ILE A 32 3.20 -10.16 4.72
N TYR A 33 3.91 -10.73 5.70
CA TYR A 33 4.38 -10.03 6.88
C TYR A 33 5.87 -9.64 6.86
N CYS A 34 6.69 -10.23 5.96
CA CYS A 34 8.15 -10.04 5.95
C CYS A 34 8.68 -9.44 4.64
N ASN A 35 7.82 -8.79 3.86
CA ASN A 35 8.18 -8.19 2.57
C ASN A 35 8.24 -6.65 2.66
N THR A 36 8.04 -5.93 1.56
CA THR A 36 8.13 -4.46 1.51
C THR A 36 7.09 -3.69 2.35
N ILE A 37 6.09 -4.39 2.90
CA ILE A 37 5.06 -3.80 3.76
C ILE A 37 5.09 -4.54 5.09
N GLY A 38 5.42 -3.83 6.17
CA GLY A 38 5.21 -4.29 7.53
C GLY A 38 3.83 -3.84 8.02
N VAL A 39 3.07 -4.76 8.62
CA VAL A 39 1.73 -4.47 9.14
C VAL A 39 1.73 -4.72 10.64
N GLU A 40 1.62 -3.66 11.41
CA GLU A 40 1.53 -3.72 12.88
C GLU A 40 0.09 -3.40 13.29
N TYR A 41 -0.59 -4.40 13.85
CA TYR A 41 -2.00 -4.26 14.27
C TYR A 41 -2.33 -5.02 15.54
N MET A 42 -1.42 -5.87 16.03
CA MET A 42 -1.64 -6.75 17.18
C MET A 42 -1.77 -6.01 18.51
N PHE A 43 -1.52 -4.69 18.54
CA PHE A 43 -1.78 -3.82 19.70
C PHE A 43 -3.26 -3.41 19.83
N ILE A 44 -4.09 -3.70 18.82
CA ILE A 44 -5.52 -3.41 18.84
C ILE A 44 -6.23 -4.48 19.70
N ASN A 45 -7.01 -4.05 20.69
CA ASN A 45 -7.72 -4.96 21.59
C ASN A 45 -8.98 -5.60 20.96
N ASP A 46 -9.54 -4.94 19.95
CA ASP A 46 -10.74 -5.38 19.25
C ASP A 46 -10.40 -6.50 18.25
N LEU A 47 -11.00 -7.68 18.48
CA LEU A 47 -10.77 -8.87 17.66
C LEU A 47 -11.35 -8.71 16.24
N ASP A 48 -12.48 -8.04 16.10
CA ASP A 48 -13.11 -7.84 14.79
C ASP A 48 -12.26 -6.92 13.92
N GLN A 49 -11.69 -5.86 14.51
CA GLN A 49 -10.73 -5.00 13.82
C GLN A 49 -9.46 -5.75 13.43
N CYS A 50 -8.91 -6.57 14.33
CA CYS A 50 -7.76 -7.42 14.03
C CYS A 50 -8.05 -8.40 12.88
N ASN A 51 -9.22 -9.04 12.90
CA ASN A 51 -9.64 -9.97 11.86
C ASN A 51 -9.88 -9.26 10.53
N TRP A 52 -10.45 -8.06 10.54
CA TRP A 52 -10.63 -7.25 9.33
C TRP A 52 -9.29 -6.92 8.67
N ILE A 53 -8.29 -6.47 9.45
CA ILE A 53 -6.94 -6.21 8.94
C ILE A 53 -6.34 -7.51 8.40
N ARG A 54 -6.42 -8.59 9.17
CA ARG A 54 -5.88 -9.89 8.77
C ARG A 54 -6.49 -10.37 7.45
N GLU A 55 -7.80 -10.28 7.27
CA GLU A 55 -8.47 -10.63 6.02
C GLU A 55 -7.95 -9.79 4.85
N LYS A 56 -7.77 -8.47 5.04
CA LYS A 56 -7.24 -7.57 4.00
C LYS A 56 -5.81 -7.86 3.60
N PHE A 57 -5.00 -8.44 4.47
CA PHE A 57 -3.57 -8.72 4.22
C PHE A 57 -3.26 -10.18 3.87
N GLU A 58 -4.01 -11.13 4.42
CA GLU A 58 -3.77 -12.56 4.21
C GLU A 58 -4.50 -13.12 2.99
N SER A 59 -5.58 -12.48 2.54
CA SER A 59 -6.33 -12.93 1.37
C SER A 59 -5.44 -13.03 0.11
N PRO A 60 -5.45 -14.16 -0.62
CA PRO A 60 -4.64 -14.32 -1.81
C PRO A 60 -4.94 -13.26 -2.89
N GLY A 61 -3.89 -12.69 -3.47
CA GLY A 61 -4.01 -11.81 -4.64
C GLY A 61 -4.27 -10.34 -4.35
N ILE A 62 -4.33 -9.91 -3.09
CA ILE A 62 -4.54 -8.50 -2.70
C ILE A 62 -3.51 -7.52 -3.29
N LYS A 63 -2.28 -7.97 -3.58
CA LYS A 63 -1.20 -7.16 -4.16
C LYS A 63 -1.27 -7.10 -5.69
N LYS A 64 -2.23 -7.78 -6.33
CA LYS A 64 -2.34 -7.81 -7.80
C LYS A 64 -2.94 -6.49 -8.29
N LEU A 65 -2.17 -5.79 -9.13
CA LEU A 65 -2.60 -4.57 -9.82
C LEU A 65 -2.82 -4.86 -11.30
N SER A 66 -3.91 -4.32 -11.86
CA SER A 66 -4.14 -4.35 -13.30
C SER A 66 -3.06 -3.57 -14.05
N LYS A 67 -2.85 -3.92 -15.33
CA LYS A 67 -1.87 -3.25 -16.19
C LYS A 67 -2.13 -1.74 -16.28
N ASP A 68 -3.39 -1.34 -16.35
CA ASP A 68 -3.77 0.07 -16.46
C ASP A 68 -3.58 0.81 -15.15
N ARG A 69 -3.85 0.17 -14.00
CA ARG A 69 -3.53 0.77 -12.70
C ARG A 69 -2.03 0.97 -12.54
N LYS A 70 -1.19 0.01 -12.97
CA LYS A 70 0.28 0.17 -12.96
C LYS A 70 0.74 1.35 -13.83
N ARG A 71 0.17 1.51 -15.04
CA ARG A 71 0.48 2.65 -15.92
C ARG A 71 0.06 3.98 -15.32
N LEU A 72 -1.11 4.04 -14.69
CA LEU A 72 -1.59 5.24 -14.00
C LEU A 72 -0.65 5.63 -12.85
N LEU A 73 -0.27 4.67 -12.00
CA LEU A 73 0.66 4.91 -10.89
C LEU A 73 2.02 5.38 -11.40
N LEU A 74 2.56 4.75 -12.45
CA LEU A 74 3.81 5.18 -13.08
C LEU A 74 3.72 6.60 -13.65
N SER A 75 2.63 6.94 -14.35
CA SER A 75 2.42 8.29 -14.88
C SER A 75 2.39 9.35 -13.77
N ARG A 76 1.70 9.06 -12.66
CA ARG A 76 1.65 9.93 -11.48
C ARG A 76 3.04 10.10 -10.84
N LEU A 77 3.81 9.02 -10.74
CA LEU A 77 5.17 9.04 -10.21
C LEU A 77 6.10 9.88 -11.09
N VAL A 78 6.12 9.61 -12.41
CA VAL A 78 6.93 10.36 -13.39
C VAL A 78 6.60 11.85 -13.35
N ARG A 79 5.32 12.21 -13.20
CA ARG A 79 4.90 13.61 -13.09
C ARG A 79 5.53 14.30 -11.88
N SER A 80 5.53 13.65 -10.71
CA SER A 80 6.15 14.19 -9.49
C SER A 80 7.66 14.36 -9.67
N THR A 81 8.35 13.33 -10.16
CA THR A 81 9.79 13.41 -10.42
C THR A 81 10.14 14.53 -11.41
N LYS A 82 9.38 14.65 -12.52
CA LYS A 82 9.65 15.68 -13.53
C LYS A 82 9.33 17.09 -13.05
N PHE A 83 8.35 17.24 -12.17
CA PHE A 83 8.05 18.52 -11.55
C PHE A 83 9.22 18.99 -10.66
N GLU A 84 9.78 18.11 -9.84
CA GLU A 84 10.97 18.43 -9.05
C GLU A 84 12.19 18.78 -9.91
N GLU A 85 12.46 17.99 -10.96
CA GLU A 85 13.54 18.28 -11.91
C GLU A 85 13.35 19.66 -12.57
N PHE A 86 12.11 20.02 -12.89
CA PHE A 86 11.79 21.32 -13.47
C PHE A 86 12.04 22.47 -12.48
N LEU A 87 11.56 22.34 -11.24
CA LEU A 87 11.79 23.34 -10.21
C LEU A 87 13.29 23.53 -9.94
N ALA A 88 14.04 22.43 -9.84
CA ALA A 88 15.48 22.44 -9.62
C ALA A 88 16.24 23.17 -10.74
N LYS A 89 15.80 23.07 -11.99
CA LYS A 89 16.42 23.76 -13.13
C LYS A 89 16.06 25.24 -13.19
N LYS A 90 14.80 25.58 -12.89
CA LYS A 90 14.28 26.94 -13.10
C LYS A 90 14.55 27.87 -11.92
N TRP A 91 14.58 27.34 -10.69
CA TRP A 91 14.82 28.09 -9.46
C TRP A 91 15.95 27.45 -8.63
N VAL A 92 17.16 27.50 -9.16
CA VAL A 92 18.34 26.81 -8.61
C VAL A 92 18.66 27.23 -7.16
N SER A 93 18.50 28.51 -6.84
CA SER A 93 18.86 29.08 -5.52
C SER A 93 17.72 29.03 -4.50
N GLU A 94 16.51 28.64 -4.90
CA GLU A 94 15.33 28.68 -4.04
C GLU A 94 15.14 27.39 -3.25
N LYS A 95 14.74 27.55 -1.98
CA LYS A 95 14.37 26.42 -1.12
C LYS A 95 12.97 25.94 -1.45
N ARG A 96 12.87 24.78 -2.11
CA ARG A 96 11.58 24.18 -2.51
C ARG A 96 11.01 23.13 -1.55
N PHE A 97 11.80 22.64 -0.60
CA PHE A 97 11.41 21.54 0.30
C PHE A 97 10.87 20.31 -0.47
N GLY A 98 11.60 19.91 -1.51
CA GLY A 98 11.15 18.93 -2.50
C GLY A 98 10.88 17.52 -1.95
N LEU A 99 10.31 16.71 -2.82
CA LEU A 99 9.83 15.35 -2.56
C LEU A 99 10.79 14.27 -3.10
N GLU A 100 12.02 14.62 -3.46
CA GLU A 100 12.95 13.66 -4.06
C GLU A 100 13.24 12.47 -3.13
N GLY A 101 13.10 11.26 -3.66
CA GLY A 101 13.17 10.00 -2.90
C GLY A 101 11.87 9.62 -2.17
N CYS A 102 10.85 10.47 -2.18
CA CYS A 102 9.53 10.24 -1.59
C CYS A 102 8.39 10.44 -2.60
N GLU A 103 8.67 10.39 -3.90
CA GLU A 103 7.74 10.72 -4.98
C GLU A 103 6.50 9.83 -5.00
N VAL A 104 6.59 8.63 -4.39
CA VAL A 104 5.46 7.70 -4.19
C VAL A 104 4.32 8.31 -3.36
N LEU A 105 4.58 9.36 -2.57
CA LEU A 105 3.54 10.09 -1.84
C LEU A 105 2.44 10.62 -2.77
N ILE A 106 2.78 11.08 -3.97
CA ILE A 106 1.81 11.63 -4.93
C ILE A 106 0.83 10.57 -5.46
N PRO A 107 1.27 9.43 -6.02
CA PRO A 107 0.34 8.37 -6.41
C PRO A 107 -0.42 7.78 -5.21
N CYS A 108 0.16 7.72 -4.01
CA CYS A 108 -0.54 7.30 -2.79
C CYS A 108 -1.69 8.24 -2.44
N MET A 109 -1.41 9.54 -2.29
CA MET A 109 -2.44 10.54 -1.97
C MET A 109 -3.54 10.59 -3.03
N LYS A 110 -3.19 10.55 -4.31
CA LYS A 110 -4.20 10.48 -5.38
C LYS A 110 -5.02 9.20 -5.33
N THR A 111 -4.43 8.07 -4.94
CA THR A 111 -5.19 6.82 -4.78
C THR A 111 -6.19 6.90 -3.63
N ILE A 112 -5.82 7.55 -2.53
CA ILE A 112 -6.76 7.82 -1.42
C ILE A 112 -7.92 8.69 -1.92
N ILE A 113 -7.62 9.78 -2.65
CA ILE A 113 -8.65 10.67 -3.21
C ILE A 113 -9.56 9.93 -4.19
N ASP A 114 -9.01 9.16 -5.13
CA ASP A 114 -9.79 8.35 -6.08
C ASP A 114 -10.76 7.44 -5.32
N ARG A 115 -10.24 6.72 -4.30
CA ARG A 115 -11.02 5.75 -3.53
C ARG A 115 -12.10 6.43 -2.67
N SER A 116 -11.79 7.58 -2.09
CA SER A 116 -12.75 8.39 -1.33
C SER A 116 -13.88 8.88 -2.23
N SER A 117 -13.56 9.36 -3.44
CA SER A 117 -14.55 9.81 -4.40
C SER A 117 -15.45 8.66 -4.88
N GLU A 118 -14.88 7.48 -5.16
CA GLU A 118 -15.66 6.26 -5.46
C GLU A 118 -16.62 5.86 -4.32
N ALA A 119 -16.27 6.19 -3.08
CA ALA A 119 -17.09 5.94 -1.90
C ALA A 119 -18.15 7.05 -1.65
N GLY A 120 -18.26 8.05 -2.53
CA GLY A 120 -19.23 9.14 -2.42
C GLY A 120 -18.80 10.30 -1.51
N ILE A 121 -17.52 10.39 -1.15
CA ILE A 121 -16.99 11.50 -0.36
C ILE A 121 -16.84 12.74 -1.25
N GLU A 122 -17.48 13.84 -0.85
CA GLU A 122 -17.51 15.09 -1.63
C GLU A 122 -16.38 16.07 -1.25
N SER A 123 -15.87 16.00 -0.03
CA SER A 123 -14.87 16.95 0.49
C SER A 123 -13.71 16.24 1.18
N ILE A 124 -12.48 16.70 0.91
CA ILE A 124 -11.26 16.19 1.54
C ILE A 124 -10.47 17.39 2.08
N VAL A 125 -10.15 17.35 3.37
CA VAL A 125 -9.32 18.38 4.03
C VAL A 125 -7.93 17.81 4.25
N ILE A 126 -6.89 18.50 3.76
CA ILE A 126 -5.50 18.03 3.83
C ILE A 126 -4.68 18.97 4.71
N GLY A 127 -4.21 18.47 5.84
CA GLY A 127 -3.15 19.08 6.64
C GLY A 127 -1.79 18.49 6.27
N MET A 128 -0.90 19.31 5.69
CA MET A 128 0.41 18.85 5.23
C MET A 128 1.52 19.86 5.58
N PRO A 129 2.70 19.41 6.06
CA PRO A 129 3.87 20.28 6.25
C PRO A 129 4.51 20.64 4.88
N HIS A 130 5.79 21.04 4.87
CA HIS A 130 6.46 21.55 3.67
C HIS A 130 6.92 20.47 2.67
N ARG A 131 7.23 19.24 3.11
CA ARG A 131 7.85 18.20 2.28
C ARG A 131 6.95 17.84 1.09
N GLY A 132 7.38 18.18 -0.11
CA GLY A 132 6.65 17.88 -1.34
C GLY A 132 5.31 18.58 -1.50
N ARG A 133 5.02 19.61 -0.69
CA ARG A 133 3.72 20.32 -0.70
C ARG A 133 3.42 21.01 -2.04
N LEU A 134 4.45 21.32 -2.82
CA LEU A 134 4.30 21.94 -4.15
C LEU A 134 3.96 20.92 -5.25
N ASN A 135 4.16 19.62 -5.03
CA ASN A 135 3.90 18.56 -6.02
C ASN A 135 2.40 18.23 -6.15
#